data_AF-N8VHN2-F1
#
_entry.id   AF-N8VHN2-F1
#
_cell.length_a   1.000
_cell.length_b   1.000
_cell.length_c   1.000
_cell.angle_alpha   90.00
_cell.angle_beta   90.00
_cell.angle_gamma   90.00
#
_symmetry.space_group_name_H-M   'P 1'
#
loop_
_entity.id
_entity.type
_entity.pdbx_description
1 polymer ?
#
loop_
_entity_poly.entity_id
_entity_poly.type
_entity_poly.pdbx_seq_one_letter_code
_entity_poly.pdbx_strand_id
1 'polypeptide(L)'
;MDQVIDRNENVLTESIEEPEAHSTVHIKPFLLSYNTVCKLLDIERNALRNLMKRDNQFPTPLKMGTSRQAAVYFDREEIEAWYQGFKERCRGQNEKI
;
A
#
# COMPACT_ATOMS: atom_id res chain seq x y z
N MET A 1 34.55 -0.50 -66.94
CA MET A 1 33.82 0.78 -66.76
C MET A 1 32.92 0.59 -65.57
N ASP A 2 33.36 1.22 -64.49
CA ASP A 2 32.69 1.62 -63.25
C ASP A 2 31.26 1.13 -63.01
N GLN A 3 30.96 0.66 -61.79
CA GLN A 3 30.29 1.52 -60.79
C GLN A 3 30.63 1.05 -59.36
N VAL A 4 31.08 2.02 -58.56
CA VAL A 4 31.27 2.01 -57.12
C VAL A 4 29.99 1.60 -56.39
N ILE A 5 30.10 0.74 -55.38
CA ILE A 5 29.11 0.64 -54.30
C ILE A 5 29.89 0.69 -52.99
N ASP A 6 30.01 1.91 -52.47
CA ASP A 6 30.38 2.19 -51.09
C ASP A 6 29.36 1.50 -50.19
N ARG A 7 29.78 0.44 -49.48
CA ARG A 7 28.95 -0.20 -48.45
C ARG A 7 28.91 0.72 -47.23
N ASN A 8 28.08 1.75 -47.37
CA ASN A 8 27.45 2.53 -46.33
C ASN A 8 27.05 1.64 -45.14
N GLU A 9 27.80 1.75 -44.05
CA GLU A 9 27.36 1.43 -42.70
C GLU A 9 26.19 2.36 -42.34
N ASN A 10 24.96 1.87 -42.49
CA ASN A 10 23.84 2.43 -41.77
C ASN A 10 23.25 1.32 -40.90
N VAL A 11 23.84 1.18 -39.71
CA VAL A 11 23.22 0.53 -38.56
C VAL A 11 21.88 1.26 -38.35
N LEU A 12 20.80 0.65 -38.84
CA LEU A 12 19.46 0.98 -38.40
C LEU A 12 19.42 0.60 -36.92
N THR A 13 19.66 1.60 -36.08
CA THR A 13 19.27 1.55 -34.68
C THR A 13 17.78 1.30 -34.67
N GLU A 14 17.41 0.03 -34.51
CA GLU A 14 16.10 -0.38 -34.02
C GLU A 14 15.82 0.51 -32.81
N SER A 15 14.93 1.46 -33.04
CA SER A 15 14.42 2.33 -32.01
C SER A 15 13.75 1.38 -31.03
N ILE A 16 14.44 1.18 -29.91
CA ILE A 16 13.91 0.60 -28.70
C ILE A 16 12.59 1.31 -28.47
N GLU A 17 11.49 0.58 -28.69
CA GLU A 17 10.15 1.01 -28.34
C GLU A 17 10.19 1.27 -26.84
N GLU A 18 10.21 2.55 -26.46
CA GLU A 18 10.01 2.94 -25.07
C GLU A 18 8.67 2.34 -24.64
N PRO A 19 8.61 1.50 -23.60
CA PRO A 19 7.34 1.08 -23.06
C PRO A 19 6.73 2.31 -22.39
N GLU A 20 5.84 2.98 -23.13
CA GLU A 20 4.91 3.99 -22.66
C GLU A 20 4.43 3.58 -21.26
N ALA A 21 4.95 4.26 -20.24
CA ALA A 21 4.61 4.01 -18.85
C ALA A 21 3.15 4.41 -18.65
N HIS A 22 2.24 3.48 -18.96
CA HIS A 22 0.84 3.60 -18.59
C HIS A 22 0.81 3.80 -17.08
N SER A 23 0.53 5.03 -16.68
CA SER A 23 0.41 5.43 -15.27
C SER A 23 -0.65 4.54 -14.63
N THR A 24 -0.23 3.46 -13.99
CA THR A 24 -1.16 2.59 -13.28
C THR A 24 -1.73 3.43 -12.17
N VAL A 25 -2.99 3.85 -12.32
CA VAL A 25 -3.72 4.57 -11.28
C VAL A 25 -3.87 3.61 -10.12
N HIS A 26 -3.03 3.75 -9.10
CA HIS A 26 -3.06 2.91 -7.91
C HIS A 26 -4.23 3.38 -7.04
N ILE A 27 -5.42 2.85 -7.34
CA ILE A 27 -6.62 3.12 -6.55
C ILE A 27 -6.44 2.44 -5.19
N LYS A 28 -6.43 3.24 -4.13
CA LYS A 28 -6.36 2.73 -2.76
C LYS A 28 -7.76 2.27 -2.32
N PRO A 29 -7.88 1.08 -1.70
CA PRO A 29 -9.17 0.59 -1.22
C PRO A 29 -9.66 1.40 -0.02
N PHE A 30 -10.96 1.67 0.03
CA PHE A 30 -11.64 2.29 1.18
C PHE A 30 -11.74 1.33 2.36
N LEU A 31 -12.15 0.09 2.10
CA LEU A 31 -12.28 -0.95 3.10
C LEU A 31 -11.04 -1.84 3.13
N LEU A 32 -10.46 -1.98 4.30
CA LEU A 32 -9.27 -2.79 4.54
C LEU A 32 -9.68 -4.11 5.19
N SER A 33 -9.25 -5.22 4.61
CA SER A 33 -9.38 -6.52 5.26
C SER A 33 -8.46 -6.60 6.48
N TYR A 34 -8.77 -7.52 7.39
CA TYR A 34 -7.91 -7.79 8.54
C TYR A 34 -6.44 -8.06 8.16
N ASN A 35 -6.24 -8.88 7.12
CA ASN A 35 -4.89 -9.21 6.62
C ASN A 35 -4.21 -7.98 5.99
N THR A 36 -4.97 -7.09 5.36
CA THR A 36 -4.44 -5.84 4.80
C THR A 36 -3.94 -4.92 5.91
N VAL A 37 -4.71 -4.74 6.98
CA VAL A 37 -4.29 -3.93 8.14
C VAL A 37 -3.05 -4.53 8.81
N CYS A 38 -2.99 -5.86 8.94
CA CYS A 38 -1.79 -6.56 9.44
C CYS A 38 -0.54 -6.21 8.61
N LYS A 39 -0.65 -6.24 7.27
CA LYS A 39 0.45 -5.87 6.37
C LYS A 39 0.84 -4.40 6.46
N LEU A 40 -0.14 -3.50 6.60
CA LEU A 40 0.12 -2.06 6.70
C LEU A 40 0.87 -1.69 7.99
N LEU A 41 0.57 -2.38 9.08
CA LEU A 41 1.20 -2.16 10.39
C LEU A 41 2.43 -3.06 10.62
N ASP A 42 2.71 -3.97 9.68
CA ASP A 42 3.73 -5.02 9.79
C ASP A 42 3.64 -5.85 11.08
N ILE A 43 2.43 -6.31 11.40
CA ILE A 43 2.15 -7.14 12.58
C ILE A 43 1.34 -8.38 12.24
N GLU A 44 1.46 -9.39 13.10
CA GLU A 44 0.65 -10.60 12.99
C GLU A 44 -0.82 -10.40 13.41
N ARG A 45 -1.67 -11.32 12.97
CA ARG A 45 -3.11 -11.28 13.25
C ARG A 45 -3.41 -11.22 14.76
N ASN A 46 -2.72 -12.03 15.55
CA ASN A 46 -2.90 -12.08 17.01
C ASN A 46 -2.43 -10.80 17.68
N ALA A 47 -1.33 -10.21 17.21
CA ALA A 47 -0.85 -8.92 17.69
C ALA A 47 -1.90 -7.82 17.43
N LEU A 48 -2.50 -7.79 16.24
CA LEU A 48 -3.60 -6.86 15.93
C LEU A 48 -4.81 -7.08 16.86
N ARG A 49 -5.20 -8.32 17.16
CA ARG A 49 -6.32 -8.58 18.10
C ARG A 49 -6.01 -8.07 19.50
N ASN A 50 -4.77 -8.23 19.95
CA ASN A 50 -4.33 -7.76 21.25
C ASN A 50 -4.23 -6.23 21.28
N LEU A 51 -3.77 -5.61 20.19
CA LEU A 51 -3.74 -4.16 20.02
C LEU A 51 -5.14 -3.56 20.16
N MET A 52 -6.13 -4.11 19.45
CA MET A 52 -7.53 -3.66 19.53
C MET A 52 -8.14 -3.79 20.93
N LYS A 53 -7.67 -4.75 21.73
CA LYS A 53 -8.11 -4.92 23.13
C LYS A 53 -7.42 -3.96 24.09
N ARG A 54 -6.18 -3.57 23.79
CA ARG A 54 -5.33 -2.73 24.65
C ARG A 54 -5.54 -1.24 24.39
N ASP A 55 -5.77 -0.86 23.13
CA ASP A 55 -6.00 0.52 22.71
C ASP A 55 -7.45 0.71 22.31
N ASN A 56 -8.23 1.33 23.21
CA ASN A 56 -9.63 1.68 22.99
C ASN A 56 -9.83 2.74 21.89
N GLN A 57 -8.75 3.43 21.46
CA GLN A 57 -8.80 4.37 20.35
C GLN A 57 -8.60 3.69 19.00
N PHE A 58 -8.27 2.39 18.98
CA PHE A 58 -8.12 1.66 17.72
C PHE A 58 -9.47 1.54 17.00
N PRO A 59 -9.52 1.74 15.66
CA PRO A 59 -10.76 1.70 14.89
C PRO A 59 -11.55 0.41 15.06
N THR A 60 -12.87 0.55 15.20
CA THR A 60 -13.76 -0.60 15.40
C THR A 60 -14.01 -1.30 14.05
N PRO A 61 -13.88 -2.63 13.99
CA PRO A 61 -14.14 -3.38 12.77
C PRO A 61 -15.61 -3.31 12.35
N LEU A 62 -15.83 -3.07 11.06
CA LEU A 62 -17.14 -3.13 10.41
C LEU A 62 -17.46 -4.57 10.03
N LYS A 63 -18.48 -5.16 10.67
CA LYS A 63 -18.94 -6.51 10.37
C LYS A 63 -20.06 -6.49 9.33
N MET A 64 -19.81 -7.08 8.16
CA MET A 64 -20.78 -7.14 7.05
C MET A 64 -21.66 -8.39 7.17
N GLY A 65 -22.49 -8.43 8.20
CA GLY A 65 -23.50 -9.48 8.40
C GLY A 65 -23.62 -9.99 9.83
N THR A 66 -24.66 -10.77 10.08
CA THR A 66 -24.99 -11.30 11.41
C THR A 66 -24.25 -12.59 11.75
N SER A 67 -23.92 -13.41 10.74
CA SER A 67 -23.24 -14.70 10.90
C SER A 67 -21.89 -14.58 11.61
N ARG A 68 -21.47 -15.64 12.31
CA ARG A 68 -20.13 -15.73 12.93
C ARG A 68 -19.01 -15.68 11.91
N GLN A 69 -19.27 -16.11 10.67
CA GLN A 69 -18.31 -16.13 9.56
C GLN A 69 -18.41 -14.89 8.66
N ALA A 70 -19.20 -13.89 9.05
CA ALA A 70 -19.34 -12.67 8.25
C ALA A 70 -17.99 -11.96 8.11
N ALA A 71 -17.76 -11.41 6.92
CA ALA A 71 -16.54 -10.67 6.64
C ALA A 71 -16.45 -9.42 7.51
N VAL A 72 -15.22 -9.07 7.87
CA VAL A 72 -14.91 -7.94 8.74
C VAL A 72 -13.90 -7.05 8.04
N TYR A 73 -14.21 -5.76 8.00
CA TYR A 73 -13.41 -4.73 7.36
C TYR A 73 -13.10 -3.59 8.32
N PHE A 74 -12.13 -2.77 7.97
CA PHE A 74 -11.79 -1.53 8.64
C PHE A 74 -11.86 -0.38 7.63
N ASP A 75 -12.26 0.80 8.08
CA ASP A 75 -12.16 1.99 7.25
C ASP A 75 -10.69 2.43 7.14
N ARG A 76 -10.23 2.72 5.92
CA ARG A 76 -8.88 3.23 5.69
C ARG A 76 -8.60 4.54 6.42
N GLU A 77 -9.57 5.44 6.47
CA GLU A 77 -9.38 6.81 6.97
C GLU A 77 -9.24 6.79 8.48
N GLU A 78 -10.05 5.96 9.15
CA GLU A 78 -9.95 5.73 10.59
C GLU A 78 -8.60 5.12 10.98
N ILE A 79 -8.10 4.15 10.19
CA ILE A 79 -6.80 3.51 10.44
C ILE A 79 -5.66 4.53 10.24
N GLU A 80 -5.71 5.36 9.21
CA GLU A 80 -4.71 6.41 8.97
C GLU A 80 -4.74 7.48 10.08
N ALA A 81 -5.91 7.92 10.50
CA ALA A 81 -6.08 8.86 11.60
C ALA A 81 -5.56 8.31 12.93
N TRP A 82 -5.91 7.05 13.26
CA TRP A 82 -5.36 6.38 14.44
C TRP A 82 -3.83 6.29 14.37
N TYR A 83 -3.26 5.95 13.21
CA TYR A 83 -1.82 5.85 13.05
C TYR A 83 -1.12 7.20 13.23
N GLN A 84 -1.73 8.30 12.77
CA GLN A 84 -1.21 9.65 13.04
C GLN A 84 -1.14 9.94 14.54
N GLY A 85 -2.24 9.73 15.26
CA GLY A 85 -2.25 9.90 16.72
C GLY A 85 -1.31 8.92 17.44
N PHE A 86 -1.16 7.69 16.94
CA PHE A 86 -0.21 6.72 17.47
C PHE A 86 1.23 7.22 17.34
N LYS A 87 1.61 7.77 16.18
CA LYS A 87 2.94 8.38 15.98
C LYS A 87 3.18 9.53 16.96
N GLU A 88 2.19 10.39 17.17
CA GLU A 88 2.30 11.51 18.12
C GLU A 88 2.48 11.01 19.55
N ARG A 89 1.73 10.00 19.98
CA ARG A 89 1.90 9.38 21.31
C ARG A 89 3.29 8.77 21.48
N CYS A 90 3.79 8.08 20.45
CA CYS A 90 5.13 7.47 20.49
C CYS A 90 6.25 8.52 20.46
N ARG A 91 6.09 9.61 19.71
CA ARG A 91 7.10 10.67 19.58
C ARG A 91 7.07 11.68 20.72
N GLY A 92 5.89 12.02 21.23
CA GLY A 92 5.71 12.96 22.35
C GLY A 92 6.21 12.43 23.70
N GLN A 93 6.50 11.13 23.80
CA GLN A 93 7.20 10.53 24.95
C GLN A 93 8.71 10.84 24.96
N ASN A 94 9.30 11.27 23.83
CA ASN A 94 10.73 11.59 23.74
C ASN A 94 11.08 13.03 24.16
N GLU A 95 10.09 13.91 24.39
CA GLU A 95 10.32 15.33 24.69
C GLU A 95 10.17 15.67 26.18
N LYS A 96 9.99 14.66 27.04
CA LYS A 96 9.84 14.82 28.50
C LYS A 96 11.08 14.39 29.31
N ILE A 97 12.27 14.35 28.69
CA ILE A 97 13.54 14.03 29.38
C ILE A 97 14.36 15.31 29.56
#